data_AF-F4L2P3-F1
#
_entry.id   AF-F4L2P3-F1
#
_cell.length_a   1.000
_cell.length_b   1.000
_cell.length_c   1.000
_cell.angle_alpha   90.00
_cell.angle_beta   90.00
_cell.angle_gamma   90.00
#
_symmetry.space_group_name_H-M   'P 1'
#
loop_
_entity.id
_entity.type
_entity.pdbx_description
1 polymer ?
#
loop_
_entity_poly.entity_id
_entity_poly.type
_entity_poly.pdbx_seq_one_letter_code
_entity_poly.pdbx_strand_id
1 'polypeptide(L)'
;MHKKYFLFILIFFPVALFAQDHSGQEDVHSLQVFYNLWMMLTGGIFSLVFYLLWQMKSKENAPQDKIEGILWFSRALAVWCISGLSGLLALHFQLPNWINLFTSGLSTINSVFILFIIPSIEIKPGSSQLLKEIVALAKNKLGVILLGFGTIAATLFVFWLFSILPIASTDLRWHWLYGPDILFSIFTILSLLLVFKEAFRDEKRHVSLMVWVVYITLLITLLAEVGLTIPAWAGFPLEKLEVYWILYTLVATSFKSLLVILFAILLYSYELKNAEDLKETALLSDEEIKEKWNLELKEVLVLRYLAAGKTRTAIGDMRELFPNPRTERRKTVDDLLTKIALKLGLRNDIALILLFALHNKIVPYLHPSENNLSGNSSGENPAPE
;
A
#
# COMPACT_ATOMS: atom_id res chain seq x y z
N MET A 1 -8.22 -17.96 -12.70
CA MET A 1 -9.43 -17.25 -13.18
C MET A 1 -10.30 -16.63 -12.08
N HIS A 2 -10.49 -17.26 -10.91
CA HIS A 2 -11.39 -16.74 -9.86
C HIS A 2 -11.05 -15.38 -9.22
N LYS A 3 -9.77 -14.96 -9.17
CA LYS A 3 -9.38 -13.68 -8.55
C LYS A 3 -9.91 -12.43 -9.29
N LYS A 4 -10.10 -12.49 -10.62
CA LYS A 4 -10.58 -11.33 -11.41
C LYS A 4 -12.06 -11.04 -11.19
N TYR A 5 -12.87 -12.09 -10.99
CA TYR A 5 -14.32 -11.95 -10.75
C TYR A 5 -14.64 -11.39 -9.36
N PHE A 6 -13.83 -11.70 -8.34
CA PHE A 6 -14.04 -11.18 -6.99
C PHE A 6 -13.90 -9.65 -6.91
N LEU A 7 -12.85 -9.10 -7.53
CA LEU A 7 -12.64 -7.65 -7.59
C LEU A 7 -13.72 -6.95 -8.43
N PHE A 8 -14.15 -7.60 -9.52
CA PHE A 8 -15.21 -7.09 -10.38
C PHE A 8 -16.56 -7.05 -9.65
N ILE A 9 -16.89 -8.08 -8.87
CA ILE A 9 -18.09 -8.10 -8.02
C ILE A 9 -17.99 -7.02 -6.94
N LEU A 10 -16.86 -6.84 -6.26
CA LEU A 10 -16.78 -5.88 -5.16
C LEU A 10 -16.87 -4.40 -5.60
N ILE A 11 -16.41 -4.09 -6.82
CA ILE A 11 -16.45 -2.73 -7.40
C ILE A 11 -17.73 -2.49 -8.22
N PHE A 12 -18.16 -3.46 -9.03
CA PHE A 12 -19.25 -3.29 -10.00
C PHE A 12 -20.56 -3.95 -9.59
N PHE A 13 -20.63 -4.81 -8.58
CA PHE A 13 -21.92 -5.33 -8.09
C PHE A 13 -22.84 -4.23 -7.56
N PRO A 14 -22.35 -3.19 -6.85
CA PRO A 14 -23.19 -2.02 -6.56
C PRO A 14 -23.66 -1.37 -7.86
N VAL A 15 -22.74 -1.05 -8.77
CA VAL A 15 -23.03 -0.37 -10.05
C VAL A 15 -24.04 -1.14 -10.92
N ALA A 16 -23.93 -2.47 -10.97
CA ALA A 16 -24.76 -3.35 -11.79
C ALA A 16 -26.17 -3.56 -11.18
N LEU A 17 -26.29 -3.54 -9.85
CA LEU A 17 -27.59 -3.49 -9.17
C LEU A 17 -28.30 -2.15 -9.45
N PHE A 18 -27.56 -1.05 -9.57
CA PHE A 18 -28.12 0.29 -9.81
C PHE A 18 -28.39 0.62 -11.29
N ALA A 19 -27.83 -0.15 -12.23
CA ALA A 19 -28.09 0.04 -13.66
C ALA A 19 -29.48 -0.50 -14.09
N GLN A 20 -30.20 -1.19 -13.20
CA GLN A 20 -31.56 -1.67 -13.46
C GLN A 20 -32.62 -0.63 -13.01
N ASP A 21 -32.76 0.40 -13.85
CA ASP A 21 -34.01 1.07 -14.23
C ASP A 21 -35.05 1.39 -13.14
N HIS A 22 -34.80 2.24 -12.14
CA HIS A 22 -35.87 2.76 -11.26
C HIS A 22 -35.75 4.27 -11.00
N SER A 23 -36.92 4.94 -11.01
CA SER A 23 -37.10 6.37 -10.72
C SER A 23 -38.26 6.54 -9.74
N GLY A 24 -37.94 6.69 -8.45
CA GLY A 24 -38.88 7.13 -7.41
C GLY A 24 -38.27 7.16 -5.98
N GLN A 25 -39.02 7.71 -5.03
CA GLN A 25 -38.62 7.84 -3.60
C GLN A 25 -38.32 6.50 -2.90
N GLU A 26 -38.95 5.40 -3.31
CA GLU A 26 -38.65 4.05 -2.78
C GLU A 26 -37.21 3.61 -3.10
N ASP A 27 -36.61 4.15 -4.16
CA ASP A 27 -35.24 3.83 -4.56
C ASP A 27 -34.21 4.47 -3.63
N VAL A 28 -34.47 5.68 -3.13
CA VAL A 28 -33.53 6.39 -2.24
C VAL A 28 -33.42 5.67 -0.90
N HIS A 29 -34.54 5.20 -0.33
CA HIS A 29 -34.52 4.43 0.90
C HIS A 29 -33.80 3.08 0.71
N SER A 30 -34.12 2.36 -0.36
CA SER A 30 -33.49 1.09 -0.70
C SER A 30 -31.97 1.24 -0.91
N LEU A 31 -31.56 2.33 -1.55
CA LEU A 31 -30.16 2.69 -1.76
C LEU A 31 -29.42 2.98 -0.44
N GLN A 32 -30.05 3.71 0.49
CA GLN A 32 -29.49 3.96 1.81
C GLN A 32 -29.37 2.67 2.63
N VAL A 33 -30.38 1.79 2.58
CA VAL A 33 -30.32 0.47 3.21
C VAL A 33 -29.17 -0.36 2.63
N PHE A 34 -29.06 -0.41 1.30
CA PHE A 34 -27.96 -1.11 0.62
C PHE A 34 -26.60 -0.58 1.06
N TYR A 35 -26.41 0.75 1.02
CA TYR A 35 -25.14 1.37 1.39
C TYR A 35 -24.72 1.04 2.83
N ASN A 36 -25.66 1.16 3.77
CA ASN A 36 -25.40 0.86 5.18
C ASN A 36 -25.13 -0.63 5.41
N LEU A 37 -25.87 -1.51 4.74
CA LEU A 37 -25.64 -2.96 4.78
C LEU A 37 -24.25 -3.32 4.19
N TRP A 38 -23.91 -2.73 3.05
CA TRP A 38 -22.61 -2.92 2.40
C TRP A 38 -21.48 -2.43 3.30
N MET A 39 -21.58 -1.24 3.90
CA MET A 39 -20.60 -0.73 4.86
C MET A 39 -20.45 -1.64 6.08
N MET A 40 -21.58 -2.12 6.63
CA MET A 40 -21.59 -3.03 7.76
C MET A 40 -20.85 -4.33 7.44
N LEU A 41 -21.23 -5.00 6.34
CA LEU A 41 -20.67 -6.28 5.95
C LEU A 41 -19.21 -6.17 5.54
N THR A 42 -18.87 -5.23 4.66
CA THR A 42 -17.49 -5.06 4.18
C THR A 42 -16.58 -4.56 5.30
N GLY A 43 -17.01 -3.57 6.07
CA GLY A 43 -16.29 -3.08 7.24
C GLY A 43 -16.03 -4.21 8.24
N GLY A 44 -17.04 -5.01 8.57
CA GLY A 44 -16.93 -6.12 9.51
C GLY A 44 -16.00 -7.24 9.02
N ILE A 45 -16.22 -7.72 7.78
CA ILE A 45 -15.42 -8.80 7.19
C ILE A 45 -13.96 -8.37 7.06
N PHE A 46 -13.68 -7.22 6.44
CA PHE A 46 -12.30 -6.79 6.26
C PHE A 46 -11.66 -6.39 7.59
N SER A 47 -12.38 -5.75 8.53
CA SER A 47 -11.86 -5.52 9.89
C SER A 47 -11.35 -6.82 10.52
N LEU A 48 -12.16 -7.89 10.46
CA LEU A 48 -11.77 -9.19 10.99
C LEU A 48 -10.56 -9.78 10.26
N VAL A 49 -10.54 -9.75 8.92
CA VAL A 49 -9.40 -10.23 8.12
C VAL A 49 -8.11 -9.51 8.50
N PHE A 50 -8.12 -8.17 8.54
CA PHE A 50 -6.94 -7.39 8.88
C PHE A 50 -6.55 -7.56 10.36
N TYR A 51 -7.51 -7.77 11.26
CA TYR A 51 -7.22 -8.09 12.67
C TYR A 51 -6.52 -9.44 12.81
N LEU A 52 -7.00 -10.47 12.11
CA LEU A 52 -6.37 -11.80 12.10
C LEU A 52 -4.97 -11.75 11.49
N LEU A 53 -4.80 -10.99 10.40
CA LEU A 53 -3.47 -10.73 9.81
C LEU A 53 -2.54 -10.06 10.81
N TRP A 54 -3.02 -9.05 11.54
CA TRP A 54 -2.25 -8.41 12.60
C TRP A 54 -1.83 -9.40 13.69
N GLN A 55 -2.74 -10.26 14.16
CA GLN A 55 -2.41 -11.28 15.16
C GLN A 55 -1.35 -12.28 14.67
N MET A 56 -1.44 -12.71 13.40
CA MET A 56 -0.45 -13.60 12.80
C MET A 56 0.91 -12.92 12.74
N LYS A 57 0.98 -11.69 12.20
CA LYS A 57 2.23 -10.94 12.06
C LYS A 57 2.86 -10.54 13.38
N SER A 58 2.05 -10.25 14.40
CA SER A 58 2.54 -9.94 15.75
C SER A 58 3.29 -11.10 16.39
N LYS A 59 3.07 -12.35 15.93
CA LYS A 59 3.80 -13.54 16.41
C LYS A 59 5.12 -13.77 15.68
N GLU A 60 5.37 -13.08 14.56
CA GLU A 60 6.54 -13.28 13.69
C GLU A 60 7.73 -12.36 14.03
N ASN A 61 7.72 -11.63 15.16
CA ASN A 61 8.76 -10.64 15.56
C ASN A 61 9.04 -9.55 14.50
N ALA A 62 8.08 -9.26 13.61
CA ALA A 62 8.24 -8.19 12.62
C ALA A 62 8.24 -6.79 13.28
N PRO A 63 8.74 -5.74 12.60
CA PRO A 63 8.87 -4.39 13.16
C PRO A 63 7.52 -3.88 13.67
N GLN A 64 7.46 -3.53 14.96
CA GLN A 64 6.22 -3.18 15.66
C GLN A 64 5.47 -2.02 14.98
N ASP A 65 6.20 -1.00 14.53
CA ASP A 65 5.63 0.17 13.84
C ASP A 65 4.89 -0.19 12.54
N LYS A 66 5.33 -1.22 11.82
CA LYS A 66 4.68 -1.66 10.57
C LYS A 66 3.45 -2.51 10.84
N ILE A 67 3.52 -3.35 11.88
CA ILE A 67 2.42 -4.22 12.30
C ILE A 67 1.28 -3.37 12.88
N GLU A 68 1.59 -2.31 13.64
CA GLU A 68 0.57 -1.44 14.23
C GLU A 68 -0.33 -0.79 13.18
N GLY A 69 0.18 -0.45 11.99
CA GLY A 69 -0.64 0.10 10.91
C GLY A 69 -1.74 -0.84 10.44
N ILE A 70 -1.48 -2.16 10.47
CA ILE A 70 -2.48 -3.19 10.13
C ILE A 70 -3.63 -3.16 11.15
N LEU A 71 -3.29 -3.03 12.44
CA LEU A 71 -4.27 -2.93 13.52
C LEU A 71 -5.10 -1.65 13.39
N TRP A 72 -4.46 -0.50 13.12
CA TRP A 72 -5.17 0.76 12.96
C TRP A 72 -6.09 0.76 11.74
N PHE A 73 -5.66 0.14 10.64
CA PHE A 73 -6.53 -0.05 9.48
C PHE A 73 -7.71 -0.97 9.77
N SER A 74 -7.51 -2.08 10.49
CA SER A 74 -8.59 -2.94 10.97
C SER A 74 -9.60 -2.15 11.81
N ARG A 75 -9.12 -1.31 12.75
CA ARG A 75 -9.98 -0.44 13.57
C ARG A 75 -10.73 0.59 12.74
N ALA A 76 -10.12 1.19 11.73
CA ALA A 76 -10.80 2.09 10.81
C ALA A 76 -11.98 1.38 10.12
N LEU A 77 -11.78 0.17 9.61
CA LEU A 77 -12.85 -0.63 8.99
C LEU A 77 -13.93 -1.06 10.01
N ALA A 78 -13.56 -1.34 11.26
CA ALA A 78 -14.52 -1.61 12.32
C ALA A 78 -15.46 -0.41 12.55
N VAL A 79 -14.94 0.82 12.44
CA VAL A 79 -15.76 2.03 12.54
C VAL A 79 -16.74 2.14 11.37
N TRP A 80 -16.37 1.73 10.16
CA TRP A 80 -17.33 1.62 9.06
C TRP A 80 -18.43 0.60 9.34
N CYS A 81 -18.08 -0.53 9.96
CA CYS A 81 -19.05 -1.54 10.37
C CYS A 81 -20.09 -0.93 11.34
N ILE A 82 -19.61 -0.27 12.38
CA ILE A 82 -20.45 0.39 13.39
C ILE A 82 -21.28 1.51 12.74
N SER A 83 -20.70 2.29 11.83
CA SER A 83 -21.41 3.34 11.11
C SER A 83 -22.54 2.79 10.24
N GLY A 84 -22.29 1.69 9.51
CA GLY A 84 -23.33 1.03 8.70
C GLY A 84 -24.46 0.47 9.56
N LEU A 85 -24.12 -0.20 10.67
CA LEU A 85 -25.12 -0.68 11.62
C LEU A 85 -25.95 0.46 12.21
N SER A 86 -25.30 1.56 12.60
CA SER A 86 -25.98 2.74 13.14
C SER A 86 -26.93 3.36 12.11
N GLY A 87 -26.52 3.41 10.84
CA GLY A 87 -27.37 3.85 9.73
C GLY A 87 -28.58 2.94 9.52
N LEU A 88 -28.43 1.61 9.58
CA LEU A 88 -29.55 0.68 9.49
C LEU A 88 -30.54 0.85 10.66
N LEU A 89 -30.02 1.00 11.88
CA LEU A 89 -30.86 1.26 13.07
C LEU A 89 -31.59 2.61 12.94
N ALA A 90 -30.91 3.63 12.40
CA ALA A 90 -31.51 4.94 12.14
C ALA A 90 -32.72 4.84 11.21
N LEU A 91 -32.55 4.12 10.10
CA LEU A 91 -33.60 3.93 9.11
C LEU A 91 -34.75 3.10 9.67
N HIS A 92 -34.44 2.03 10.40
CA HIS A 92 -35.44 1.13 10.98
C HIS A 92 -36.31 1.81 12.04
N PHE A 93 -35.70 2.58 12.93
CA PHE A 93 -36.39 3.27 14.02
C PHE A 93 -36.81 4.70 13.67
N GLN A 94 -36.63 5.13 12.42
CA GLN A 94 -36.91 6.51 11.96
C GLN A 94 -36.29 7.56 12.89
N LEU A 95 -35.03 7.33 13.31
CA LEU A 95 -34.39 8.17 14.31
C LEU A 95 -34.18 9.59 13.78
N PRO A 96 -34.39 10.61 14.62
CA PRO A 96 -34.22 12.00 14.20
C PRO A 96 -32.78 12.34 13.78
N ASN A 97 -32.57 13.57 13.31
CA ASN A 97 -31.29 14.09 12.82
C ASN A 97 -30.10 14.00 13.81
N TRP A 98 -30.30 13.69 15.10
CA TRP A 98 -29.22 13.41 16.05
C TRP A 98 -28.35 12.21 15.63
N ILE A 99 -28.88 11.27 14.85
CA ILE A 99 -28.07 10.17 14.30
C ILE A 99 -26.98 10.67 13.35
N ASN A 100 -27.21 11.80 12.67
CA ASN A 100 -26.24 12.41 11.77
C ASN A 100 -25.04 12.98 12.52
N LEU A 101 -25.26 13.46 13.75
CA LEU A 101 -24.20 13.88 14.64
C LEU A 101 -23.34 12.69 15.08
N PHE A 102 -23.99 11.54 15.37
CA PHE A 102 -23.30 10.32 15.74
C PHE A 102 -22.47 9.75 14.58
N THR A 103 -23.01 9.71 13.36
CA THR A 103 -22.28 9.25 12.17
C THR A 103 -21.13 10.19 11.81
N SER A 104 -21.28 11.51 12.00
CA SER A 104 -20.17 12.46 11.85
C SER A 104 -19.04 12.21 12.87
N GLY A 105 -19.38 11.91 14.12
CA GLY A 105 -18.39 11.53 15.13
C GLY A 105 -17.63 10.24 14.74
N LEU A 106 -18.34 9.22 14.22
CA LEU A 106 -17.72 8.00 13.72
C LEU A 106 -16.81 8.27 12.51
N SER A 107 -17.21 9.15 11.60
CA SER A 107 -16.39 9.58 10.46
C SER A 107 -15.07 10.21 10.93
N THR A 108 -15.12 11.11 11.91
CA THR A 108 -13.90 11.70 12.49
C THR A 108 -13.01 10.64 13.16
N ILE A 109 -13.59 9.70 13.91
CA ILE A 109 -12.84 8.59 14.54
C ILE A 109 -12.18 7.71 13.46
N ASN A 110 -12.88 7.46 12.36
CA ASN A 110 -12.31 6.73 11.22
C ASN A 110 -11.08 7.44 10.65
N SER A 111 -11.17 8.75 10.43
CA SER A 111 -10.06 9.59 9.98
C SER A 111 -8.87 9.57 10.95
N VAL A 112 -9.12 9.61 12.27
CA VAL A 112 -8.07 9.46 13.29
C VAL A 112 -7.35 8.11 13.16
N PHE A 113 -8.08 7.00 13.01
CA PHE A 113 -7.47 5.69 12.81
C PHE A 113 -6.69 5.61 11.50
N ILE A 114 -7.17 6.26 10.43
CA ILE A 114 -6.45 6.32 9.17
C ILE A 114 -5.10 7.05 9.33
N LEU A 115 -5.07 8.18 10.04
CA LEU A 115 -3.84 8.91 10.33
C LEU A 115 -2.82 8.04 11.08
N PHE A 116 -3.26 7.15 11.97
CA PHE A 116 -2.38 6.21 12.68
C PHE A 116 -1.77 5.12 11.81
N ILE A 117 -2.22 4.97 10.56
CA ILE A 117 -1.60 4.05 9.61
C ILE A 117 -0.35 4.69 8.96
N ILE A 118 -0.31 6.02 8.86
CA ILE A 118 0.76 6.75 8.17
C ILE A 118 2.18 6.38 8.66
N PRO A 119 2.45 6.28 9.98
CA PRO A 119 3.79 5.95 10.47
C PRO A 119 4.30 4.57 10.03
N SER A 120 3.39 3.65 9.68
CA SER A 120 3.71 2.30 9.20
C SER A 120 4.14 2.27 7.74
N ILE A 121 3.98 3.38 7.01
CA ILE A 121 4.39 3.51 5.61
C ILE A 121 5.82 4.01 5.56
N GLU A 122 6.70 3.24 4.92
CA GLU A 122 8.10 3.62 4.75
C GLU A 122 8.25 4.81 3.81
N ILE A 123 8.97 5.83 4.28
CA ILE A 123 9.24 7.07 3.55
C ILE A 123 10.74 7.25 3.42
N LYS A 124 11.20 7.71 2.25
CA LYS A 124 12.62 7.86 1.96
C LYS A 124 13.24 9.02 2.77
N PRO A 125 14.54 8.96 3.12
CA PRO A 125 15.20 10.04 3.87
C PRO A 125 15.17 11.41 3.17
N GLY A 126 15.18 11.41 1.83
CA GLY A 126 15.18 12.60 0.97
C GLY A 126 13.81 13.21 0.68
N SER A 127 12.74 12.75 1.33
CA SER A 127 11.39 13.25 1.05
C SER A 127 11.15 14.68 1.56
N SER A 128 10.13 15.34 1.00
CA SER A 128 9.80 16.75 1.28
C SER A 128 9.53 17.04 2.77
N GLN A 129 9.79 18.27 3.20
CA GLN A 129 9.58 18.72 4.59
C GLN A 129 8.13 18.55 5.05
N LEU A 130 7.17 18.93 4.21
CA LEU A 130 5.74 18.79 4.49
C LEU A 130 5.34 17.33 4.77
N LEU A 131 5.90 16.37 4.03
CA LEU A 131 5.67 14.95 4.28
C LEU A 131 6.24 14.51 5.64
N LYS A 132 7.42 15.00 6.02
CA LYS A 132 8.04 14.70 7.32
C LYS A 132 7.18 15.22 8.48
N GLU A 133 6.58 16.39 8.33
CA GLU A 133 5.67 16.98 9.32
C GLU A 133 4.38 16.19 9.46
N ILE A 134 3.77 15.74 8.35
CA ILE A 134 2.59 14.86 8.37
C ILE A 134 2.90 13.57 9.14
N VAL A 135 4.05 12.95 8.88
CA VAL A 135 4.47 11.73 9.59
C VAL A 135 4.73 12.00 11.07
N ALA A 136 5.37 13.12 11.39
CA ALA A 136 5.62 13.52 12.78
C ALA A 136 4.31 13.75 13.54
N LEU A 137 3.34 14.43 12.92
CA LEU A 137 2.00 14.59 13.46
C LEU A 137 1.33 13.23 13.69
N ALA A 138 1.34 12.35 12.69
CA ALA A 138 0.75 11.02 12.78
C ALA A 138 1.40 10.13 13.86
N LYS A 139 2.71 10.31 14.11
CA LYS A 139 3.41 9.65 15.22
C LYS A 139 3.01 10.20 16.59
N ASN A 140 2.62 11.47 16.68
CA ASN A 140 2.10 12.07 17.90
C ASN A 140 0.63 11.62 18.14
N LYS A 141 0.47 10.39 18.62
CA LYS A 141 -0.86 9.78 18.85
C LYS A 141 -1.78 10.65 19.70
N LEU A 142 -1.24 11.26 20.76
CA LEU A 142 -2.01 12.16 21.63
C LEU A 142 -2.49 13.41 20.89
N GLY A 143 -1.62 14.03 20.10
CA GLY A 143 -1.97 15.21 19.30
C GLY A 143 -3.09 14.93 18.29
N VAL A 144 -3.01 13.81 17.58
CA VAL A 144 -4.06 13.40 16.63
C VAL A 144 -5.38 13.09 17.34
N ILE A 145 -5.35 12.43 18.50
CA ILE A 145 -6.56 12.17 19.32
C ILE A 145 -7.19 13.49 19.76
N LEU A 146 -6.40 14.43 20.25
CA LEU A 146 -6.89 15.75 20.66
C LEU A 146 -7.48 16.53 19.48
N LEU A 147 -6.86 16.47 18.31
CA LEU A 147 -7.42 17.06 17.09
C LEU A 147 -8.76 16.43 16.72
N GLY A 148 -8.86 15.09 16.75
CA GLY A 148 -10.11 14.39 16.48
C GLY A 148 -11.23 14.73 17.47
N PHE A 149 -10.95 14.71 18.77
CA PHE A 149 -11.93 15.14 19.78
C PHE A 149 -12.27 16.63 19.65
N GLY A 150 -11.31 17.47 19.28
CA GLY A 150 -11.54 18.88 18.98
C GLY A 150 -12.52 19.08 17.82
N THR A 151 -12.37 18.29 16.75
CA THR A 151 -13.30 18.29 15.61
C THR A 151 -14.69 17.84 16.04
N ILE A 152 -14.82 16.77 16.81
CA ILE A 152 -16.12 16.30 17.35
C ILE A 152 -16.76 17.39 18.23
N ALA A 153 -15.98 18.04 19.10
CA ALA A 153 -16.46 19.12 19.95
C ALA A 153 -16.92 20.34 19.12
N ALA A 154 -16.20 20.67 18.03
CA ALA A 154 -16.60 21.72 17.10
C ALA A 154 -17.93 21.37 16.40
N THR A 155 -18.10 20.14 15.93
CA THR A 155 -19.36 19.64 15.36
C THR A 155 -20.51 19.74 16.37
N LEU A 156 -20.29 19.30 17.62
CA LEU A 156 -21.28 19.41 18.69
C LEU A 156 -21.63 20.87 19.01
N PHE A 157 -20.65 21.77 18.97
CA PHE A 157 -20.88 23.18 19.19
C PHE A 157 -21.72 23.81 18.07
N VAL A 158 -21.43 23.49 16.80
CA VAL A 158 -22.24 23.94 15.65
C VAL A 158 -23.67 23.40 15.76
N PHE A 159 -23.83 22.11 16.11
CA PHE A 159 -25.14 21.50 16.35
C PHE A 159 -25.94 22.25 17.43
N TRP A 160 -25.29 22.50 18.56
CA TRP A 160 -25.89 23.20 19.69
C TRP A 160 -26.30 24.62 19.31
N LEU A 161 -25.40 25.37 18.65
CA LEU A 161 -25.64 26.72 18.17
C LEU A 161 -26.86 26.76 17.22
N PHE A 162 -27.01 25.77 16.35
CA PHE A 162 -28.10 25.75 15.38
C PHE A 162 -29.43 25.32 16.00
N SER A 163 -29.37 24.53 17.07
CA SER A 163 -30.55 24.12 17.83
C SER A 163 -31.14 25.25 18.68
N ILE A 164 -30.33 26.24 19.09
CA ILE A 164 -30.80 27.41 19.85
C ILE A 164 -31.23 28.58 18.95
N LEU A 165 -30.79 28.60 17.69
CA LEU A 165 -31.26 29.55 16.70
C LEU A 165 -32.60 29.07 16.11
N PRO A 166 -33.53 29.95 15.73
CA PRO A 166 -34.81 29.57 15.12
C PRO A 166 -34.63 29.15 13.65
N ILE A 167 -33.75 28.18 13.41
CA ILE A 167 -33.42 27.61 12.12
C ILE A 167 -34.22 26.31 11.99
N ALA A 168 -35.10 26.24 10.99
CA ALA A 168 -35.87 25.02 10.72
C ALA A 168 -34.93 23.83 10.50
N SER A 169 -35.29 22.64 10.96
CA SER A 169 -34.50 21.40 10.80
C SER A 169 -34.31 20.96 9.34
N THR A 170 -35.12 21.51 8.43
CA THR A 170 -35.06 21.33 6.97
C THR A 170 -34.25 22.43 6.28
N ASP A 171 -33.68 23.37 7.05
CA ASP A 171 -32.88 24.44 6.50
C ASP A 171 -31.52 23.91 6.03
N LEU A 172 -31.13 24.33 4.83
CA LEU A 172 -29.88 23.97 4.19
C LEU A 172 -28.65 24.24 5.08
N ARG A 173 -28.76 25.22 5.99
CA ARG A 173 -27.75 25.53 7.00
C ARG A 173 -27.36 24.30 7.83
N TRP A 174 -28.25 23.35 8.10
CA TRP A 174 -27.91 22.12 8.84
C TRP A 174 -26.78 21.28 8.23
N HIS A 175 -26.45 21.46 6.94
CA HIS A 175 -25.30 20.82 6.31
C HIS A 175 -23.95 21.38 6.79
N TRP A 176 -23.91 22.56 7.42
CA TRP A 176 -22.71 23.08 8.09
C TRP A 176 -22.30 22.24 9.31
N LEU A 177 -23.22 21.43 9.84
CA LEU A 177 -22.92 20.46 10.89
C LEU A 177 -21.77 19.54 10.48
N TYR A 178 -21.72 19.12 9.22
CA TYR A 178 -20.69 18.20 8.72
C TYR A 178 -19.36 18.89 8.38
N GLY A 179 -19.31 20.23 8.39
CA GLY A 179 -18.14 20.99 7.95
C GLY A 179 -16.85 20.64 8.68
N PRO A 180 -16.81 20.64 10.02
CA PRO A 180 -15.60 20.29 10.77
C PRO A 180 -15.10 18.87 10.44
N ASP A 181 -16.01 17.89 10.38
CA ASP A 181 -15.68 16.50 10.05
C ASP A 181 -15.11 16.36 8.64
N ILE A 182 -15.74 17.00 7.65
CA ILE A 182 -15.29 16.97 6.25
C ILE A 182 -13.92 17.61 6.11
N LEU A 183 -13.65 18.74 6.76
CA LEU A 183 -12.33 19.36 6.73
C LEU A 183 -11.25 18.42 7.29
N PHE A 184 -11.57 17.70 8.37
CA PHE A 184 -10.67 16.72 8.96
C PHE A 184 -10.45 15.49 8.05
N SER A 185 -11.52 15.01 7.40
CA SER A 185 -11.44 13.94 6.40
C SER A 185 -10.64 14.36 5.17
N ILE A 186 -10.84 15.57 4.63
CA ILE A 186 -10.04 16.13 3.54
C ILE A 186 -8.55 16.18 3.92
N PHE A 187 -8.24 16.70 5.11
CA PHE A 187 -6.87 16.72 5.62
C PHE A 187 -6.26 15.31 5.67
N THR A 188 -7.03 14.33 6.13
CA THR A 188 -6.61 12.93 6.22
C THR A 188 -6.35 12.32 4.84
N ILE A 189 -7.22 12.56 3.87
CA ILE A 189 -7.10 12.11 2.48
C ILE A 189 -5.87 12.72 1.81
N LEU A 190 -5.65 14.03 1.98
CA LEU A 190 -4.47 14.72 1.43
C LEU A 190 -3.18 14.22 2.08
N SER A 191 -3.21 13.91 3.38
CA SER A 191 -2.07 13.32 4.08
C SER A 191 -1.71 11.95 3.51
N LEU A 192 -2.71 11.07 3.34
CA LEU A 192 -2.52 9.78 2.68
C LEU A 192 -2.02 9.93 1.24
N LEU A 193 -2.53 10.90 0.49
CA LEU A 193 -2.12 11.17 -0.89
C LEU A 193 -0.63 11.40 -1.00
N LEU A 194 -0.11 12.29 -0.15
CA LEU A 194 1.29 12.68 -0.17
C LEU A 194 2.19 11.53 0.27
N VAL A 195 1.76 10.77 1.28
CA VAL A 195 2.49 9.60 1.78
C VAL A 195 2.52 8.49 0.72
N PHE A 196 1.38 8.16 0.11
CA PHE A 196 1.33 7.11 -0.92
C PHE A 196 2.07 7.50 -2.18
N LYS A 197 1.95 8.75 -2.63
CA LYS A 197 2.74 9.26 -3.76
C LYS A 197 4.23 8.96 -3.57
N GLU A 198 4.76 9.21 -2.39
CA GLU A 198 6.16 8.96 -2.10
C GLU A 198 6.48 7.46 -1.98
N ALA A 199 5.62 6.70 -1.30
CA ALA A 199 5.80 5.25 -1.11
C ALA A 199 5.79 4.45 -2.43
N PHE A 200 5.02 4.89 -3.42
CA PHE A 200 4.92 4.23 -4.74
C PHE A 200 5.88 4.75 -5.79
N ARG A 201 6.59 5.85 -5.50
CA ARG A 201 7.67 6.37 -6.35
C ARG A 201 8.99 5.60 -6.16
N ASP A 202 8.99 4.57 -5.33
CA ASP A 202 10.15 3.71 -5.15
C ASP A 202 10.39 2.82 -6.38
N GLU A 203 11.50 3.06 -7.10
CA GLU A 203 11.88 2.36 -8.34
C GLU A 203 11.95 0.83 -8.16
N LYS A 204 12.28 0.36 -6.94
CA LYS A 204 12.32 -1.07 -6.63
C LYS A 204 10.95 -1.76 -6.71
N ARG A 205 9.84 -1.04 -6.52
CA ARG A 205 8.51 -1.66 -6.46
C ARG A 205 7.83 -1.83 -7.82
N HIS A 206 8.33 -1.23 -8.92
CA HIS A 206 7.73 -1.32 -10.26
C HIS A 206 6.19 -1.10 -10.33
N VAL A 207 5.60 -0.28 -9.43
CA VAL A 207 4.15 -0.05 -9.35
C VAL A 207 3.69 1.33 -9.87
N SER A 208 4.23 1.78 -11.01
CA SER A 208 3.87 3.11 -11.57
C SER A 208 2.37 3.30 -11.84
N LEU A 209 1.65 2.23 -12.21
CA LEU A 209 0.19 2.25 -12.37
C LEU A 209 -0.57 2.40 -11.05
N MET A 210 0.00 1.95 -9.93
CA MET A 210 -0.65 2.01 -8.63
C MET A 210 -0.69 3.43 -8.08
N VAL A 211 0.29 4.27 -8.45
CA VAL A 211 0.25 5.72 -8.20
C VAL A 211 -1.02 6.33 -8.80
N TRP A 212 -1.39 5.93 -10.02
CA TRP A 212 -2.62 6.42 -10.67
C TRP A 212 -3.88 5.89 -10.00
N VAL A 213 -3.91 4.63 -9.59
CA VAL A 213 -5.03 4.07 -8.82
C VAL A 213 -5.22 4.83 -7.51
N VAL A 214 -4.13 5.18 -6.81
CA VAL A 214 -4.15 6.02 -5.60
C VAL A 214 -4.71 7.40 -5.90
N TYR A 215 -4.20 8.09 -6.94
CA TYR A 215 -4.68 9.41 -7.32
C TYR A 215 -6.17 9.40 -7.65
N ILE A 216 -6.63 8.44 -8.45
CA ILE A 216 -8.03 8.30 -8.82
C ILE A 216 -8.88 8.00 -7.57
N THR A 217 -8.45 7.07 -6.73
CA THR A 217 -9.17 6.72 -5.49
C THR A 217 -9.33 7.93 -4.58
N LEU A 218 -8.26 8.70 -4.37
CA LEU A 218 -8.28 9.85 -3.47
C LEU A 218 -8.99 11.06 -4.08
N LEU A 219 -8.94 11.24 -5.41
CA LEU A 219 -9.75 12.24 -6.10
C LEU A 219 -11.24 11.91 -5.99
N ILE A 220 -11.64 10.66 -6.23
CA ILE A 220 -13.03 10.21 -6.06
C ILE A 220 -13.45 10.35 -4.59
N THR A 221 -12.56 10.06 -3.64
CA THR A 221 -12.83 10.28 -2.20
C THR A 221 -13.08 11.76 -1.92
N LEU A 222 -12.22 12.65 -2.41
CA LEU A 222 -12.41 14.09 -2.27
C LEU A 222 -13.75 14.53 -2.88
N LEU A 223 -14.08 14.05 -4.08
CA LEU A 223 -15.37 14.33 -4.73
C LEU A 223 -16.56 13.77 -3.95
N ALA A 224 -16.41 12.64 -3.25
CA ALA A 224 -17.46 12.07 -2.41
C ALA A 224 -17.72 12.94 -1.17
N GLU A 225 -16.64 13.29 -0.45
CA GLU A 225 -16.70 14.12 0.77
C GLU A 225 -17.21 15.54 0.48
N VAL A 226 -16.77 16.10 -0.64
CA VAL A 226 -17.14 17.44 -1.09
C VAL A 226 -18.51 17.47 -1.77
N GLY A 227 -18.83 16.40 -2.49
CA GLY A 227 -20.04 16.28 -3.30
C GLY A 227 -21.29 16.46 -2.46
N LEU A 228 -21.45 15.82 -1.32
CA LEU A 228 -22.68 16.01 -0.55
C LEU A 228 -22.85 17.44 0.01
N THR A 229 -21.74 18.14 0.21
CA THR A 229 -21.68 19.25 1.16
C THR A 229 -21.59 20.60 0.49
N ILE A 230 -20.78 20.73 -0.58
CA ILE A 230 -20.65 22.01 -1.29
C ILE A 230 -21.96 22.43 -1.96
N PRO A 231 -22.71 21.57 -2.67
CA PRO A 231 -23.99 21.97 -3.24
C PRO A 231 -24.99 22.39 -2.16
N ALA A 232 -24.98 21.72 -1.00
CA ALA A 232 -25.78 22.14 0.14
C ALA A 232 -25.32 23.50 0.68
N TRP A 233 -24.02 23.77 0.81
CA TRP A 233 -23.56 25.10 1.23
C TRP A 233 -23.83 26.20 0.20
N ALA A 234 -23.91 25.84 -1.07
CA ALA A 234 -24.14 26.75 -2.18
C ALA A 234 -25.62 27.07 -2.45
N GLY A 235 -26.56 26.57 -1.65
CA GLY A 235 -27.99 26.90 -1.82
C GLY A 235 -28.78 25.89 -2.66
N PHE A 236 -28.18 24.79 -3.14
CA PHE A 236 -28.87 23.86 -4.02
C PHE A 236 -29.82 22.95 -3.20
N PRO A 237 -31.10 22.82 -3.59
CA PRO A 237 -32.04 21.92 -2.92
C PRO A 237 -31.75 20.46 -3.31
N LEU A 238 -30.74 19.87 -2.67
CA LEU A 238 -30.30 18.49 -2.89
C LEU A 238 -31.44 17.47 -2.67
N GLU A 239 -32.39 17.80 -1.80
CA GLU A 239 -33.58 17.00 -1.52
C GLU A 239 -34.50 16.80 -2.74
N LYS A 240 -34.36 17.66 -3.77
CA LYS A 240 -35.17 17.59 -5.01
C LYS A 240 -34.49 16.83 -6.15
N LEU A 241 -33.29 16.29 -5.93
CA LEU A 241 -32.51 15.62 -6.97
C LEU A 241 -32.20 14.17 -6.54
N GLU A 242 -33.13 13.25 -6.76
CA GLU A 242 -32.96 11.80 -6.52
C GLU A 242 -31.70 11.26 -7.23
N VAL A 243 -31.44 11.75 -8.44
CA VAL A 243 -30.22 11.44 -9.22
C VAL A 243 -28.94 11.78 -8.47
N TYR A 244 -28.97 12.82 -7.63
CA TYR A 244 -27.82 13.24 -6.84
C TYR A 244 -27.46 12.25 -5.74
N TRP A 245 -28.46 11.74 -5.03
CA TRP A 245 -28.28 10.73 -3.99
C TRP A 245 -27.78 9.41 -4.55
N ILE A 246 -28.26 9.03 -5.75
CA ILE A 246 -27.76 7.87 -6.50
C ILE A 246 -26.28 8.07 -6.85
N LEU A 247 -25.93 9.20 -7.46
CA LEU A 247 -24.55 9.48 -7.85
C LEU A 247 -23.62 9.53 -6.63
N TYR A 248 -24.04 10.20 -5.55
CA TYR A 248 -23.28 10.24 -4.30
C TYR A 248 -23.07 8.84 -3.73
N THR A 249 -24.11 8.02 -3.61
CA THR A 249 -23.99 6.69 -3.02
C THR A 249 -23.11 5.77 -3.87
N LEU A 250 -23.21 5.88 -5.19
CA LEU A 250 -22.35 5.18 -6.14
C LEU A 250 -20.89 5.57 -5.93
N VAL A 251 -20.60 6.87 -5.98
CA VAL A 251 -19.26 7.43 -5.77
C VAL A 251 -18.72 7.05 -4.39
N ALA A 252 -19.54 7.15 -3.35
CA ALA A 252 -19.22 6.83 -1.96
C ALA A 252 -18.85 5.35 -1.77
N THR A 253 -19.62 4.45 -2.39
CA THR A 253 -19.39 3.01 -2.34
C THR A 253 -18.15 2.64 -3.14
N SER A 254 -18.02 3.16 -4.37
CA SER A 254 -16.89 2.89 -5.25
C SER A 254 -15.55 3.31 -4.64
N PHE A 255 -15.45 4.50 -4.04
CA PHE A 255 -14.18 4.91 -3.42
C PHE A 255 -13.84 4.05 -2.21
N LYS A 256 -14.82 3.69 -1.35
CA LYS A 256 -14.57 2.84 -0.17
C LYS A 256 -14.08 1.46 -0.59
N SER A 257 -14.64 0.88 -1.65
CA SER A 257 -14.12 -0.34 -2.26
C SER A 257 -12.68 -0.19 -2.74
N LEU A 258 -12.39 0.90 -3.46
CA LEU A 258 -11.03 1.19 -3.96
C LEU A 258 -10.03 1.39 -2.83
N LEU A 259 -10.43 2.03 -1.72
CA LEU A 259 -9.59 2.25 -0.55
C LEU A 259 -9.22 0.94 0.13
N VAL A 260 -10.19 0.02 0.31
CA VAL A 260 -9.92 -1.33 0.82
C VAL A 260 -8.94 -2.08 -0.08
N ILE A 261 -9.14 -2.01 -1.40
CA ILE A 261 -8.24 -2.66 -2.38
C ILE A 261 -6.85 -2.05 -2.30
N LEU A 262 -6.74 -0.72 -2.21
CA LEU A 262 -5.48 -0.02 -2.11
C LEU A 262 -4.68 -0.50 -0.89
N PHE A 263 -5.32 -0.57 0.28
CA PHE A 263 -4.71 -1.07 1.50
C PHE A 263 -4.34 -2.55 1.42
N ALA A 264 -5.17 -3.39 0.79
CA ALA A 264 -4.84 -4.79 0.56
C ALA A 264 -3.58 -4.94 -0.33
N ILE A 265 -3.46 -4.13 -1.40
CA ILE A 265 -2.29 -4.15 -2.27
C ILE A 265 -1.06 -3.61 -1.54
N LEU A 266 -1.19 -2.57 -0.70
CA LEU A 266 -0.11 -2.06 0.13
C LEU A 266 0.46 -3.14 1.06
N LEU A 267 -0.40 -3.91 1.72
CA LEU A 267 0.03 -5.04 2.52
C LEU A 267 0.72 -6.11 1.67
N TYR A 268 0.16 -6.46 0.52
CA TYR A 268 0.77 -7.44 -0.36
C TYR A 268 2.15 -6.98 -0.87
N SER A 269 2.29 -5.69 -1.21
CA SER A 269 3.56 -5.09 -1.60
C SER A 269 4.60 -5.14 -0.47
N TYR A 270 4.16 -4.95 0.78
CA TYR A 270 5.02 -5.13 1.94
C TYR A 270 5.50 -6.58 2.07
N GLU A 271 4.62 -7.57 1.88
CA GLU A 271 5.03 -8.98 1.94
C GLU A 271 6.03 -9.35 0.84
N LEU A 272 5.83 -8.82 -0.37
CA LEU A 272 6.76 -9.03 -1.48
C LEU A 272 8.14 -8.46 -1.14
N LYS A 273 8.19 -7.23 -0.60
CA LYS A 273 9.43 -6.60 -0.17
C LYS A 273 10.09 -7.37 0.97
N ASN A 274 9.33 -7.80 1.98
CA ASN A 274 9.90 -8.59 3.07
C ASN A 274 10.44 -9.94 2.59
N ALA A 275 9.81 -10.56 1.60
CA ALA A 275 10.31 -11.79 0.98
C ALA A 275 11.60 -11.56 0.16
N GLU A 276 11.75 -10.39 -0.46
CA GLU A 276 13.00 -9.99 -1.12
C GLU A 276 14.10 -9.65 -0.11
N ASP A 277 13.80 -8.88 0.92
CA ASP A 277 14.73 -8.52 2.00
C ASP A 277 15.20 -9.77 2.76
N LEU A 278 14.32 -10.75 3.00
CA LEU A 278 14.66 -12.06 3.58
C LEU A 278 15.53 -12.90 2.66
N LYS A 279 15.34 -12.82 1.33
CA LYS A 279 16.24 -13.46 0.36
C LYS A 279 17.62 -12.80 0.38
N GLU A 280 17.67 -11.48 0.51
CA GLU A 280 18.93 -10.71 0.54
C GLU A 280 19.70 -10.93 1.85
N THR A 281 19.01 -10.98 3.00
CA THR A 281 19.61 -11.29 4.31
C THR A 281 19.93 -12.77 4.54
N ALA A 282 19.29 -13.69 3.81
CA ALA A 282 19.69 -15.10 3.80
C ALA A 282 20.98 -15.37 3.03
N LEU A 283 21.51 -14.37 2.31
CA LEU A 283 22.85 -14.44 1.73
C LEU A 283 23.87 -14.23 2.85
N LEU A 284 24.80 -15.17 3.01
CA LEU A 284 25.94 -15.02 3.92
C LEU A 284 26.66 -13.69 3.67
N SER A 285 27.10 -13.03 4.74
CA SER A 285 27.91 -11.80 4.62
C SER A 285 29.21 -12.08 3.88
N ASP A 286 29.78 -11.06 3.24
CA ASP A 286 30.99 -11.25 2.44
C ASP A 286 32.17 -11.68 3.34
N GLU A 287 32.19 -11.27 4.60
CA GLU A 287 33.15 -11.68 5.63
C GLU A 287 33.00 -13.16 6.03
N GLU A 288 31.77 -13.65 6.22
CA GLU A 288 31.52 -15.07 6.54
C GLU A 288 31.91 -15.98 5.37
N ILE A 289 31.62 -15.57 4.13
CA ILE A 289 32.03 -16.32 2.93
C ILE A 289 33.55 -16.33 2.81
N LYS A 290 34.19 -15.18 3.07
CA LYS A 290 35.65 -15.03 3.05
C LYS A 290 36.33 -16.01 4.01
N GLU A 291 35.84 -16.09 5.25
CA GLU A 291 36.36 -17.01 6.27
C GLU A 291 36.10 -18.48 5.90
N LYS A 292 34.88 -18.80 5.47
CA LYS A 292 34.47 -20.16 5.10
C LYS A 292 35.27 -20.75 3.94
N TRP A 293 35.59 -19.92 2.95
CA TRP A 293 36.29 -20.36 1.74
C TRP A 293 37.79 -20.02 1.73
N ASN A 294 38.28 -19.33 2.76
CA ASN A 294 39.65 -18.82 2.84
C ASN A 294 40.08 -18.03 1.59
N LEU A 295 39.17 -17.15 1.12
CA LEU A 295 39.36 -16.31 -0.06
C LEU A 295 39.65 -14.87 0.34
N GLU A 296 40.16 -14.06 -0.59
CA GLU A 296 40.22 -12.61 -0.40
C GLU A 296 38.85 -11.97 -0.69
N LEU A 297 38.54 -10.81 -0.09
CA LEU A 297 37.26 -10.11 -0.30
C LEU A 297 36.98 -9.86 -1.79
N LYS A 298 38.04 -9.51 -2.54
CA LYS A 298 37.97 -9.33 -3.99
C LYS A 298 37.59 -10.62 -4.74
N GLU A 299 38.10 -11.77 -4.30
CA GLU A 299 37.81 -13.08 -4.89
C GLU A 299 36.35 -13.47 -4.61
N VAL A 300 35.86 -13.22 -3.39
CA VAL A 300 34.46 -13.43 -2.99
C VAL A 300 33.51 -12.58 -3.84
N LEU A 301 33.78 -11.29 -3.99
CA LEU A 301 32.94 -10.37 -4.76
C LEU A 301 32.87 -10.76 -6.24
N VAL A 302 33.99 -11.18 -6.85
CA VAL A 302 34.01 -11.64 -8.24
C VAL A 302 33.15 -12.89 -8.42
N LEU A 303 33.28 -13.89 -7.53
CA LEU A 303 32.44 -15.09 -7.57
C LEU A 303 30.95 -14.78 -7.34
N ARG A 304 30.65 -13.85 -6.43
CA ARG A 304 29.27 -13.42 -6.15
C ARG A 304 28.63 -12.72 -7.34
N TYR A 305 29.36 -11.85 -8.03
CA TYR A 305 28.88 -11.20 -9.25
C TYR A 305 28.69 -12.17 -10.42
N LEU A 306 29.58 -13.16 -10.56
CA LEU A 306 29.42 -14.22 -11.56
C LEU A 306 28.23 -15.13 -11.25
N ALA A 307 28.04 -15.51 -9.98
CA ALA A 307 26.90 -16.29 -9.51
C ALA A 307 25.58 -15.53 -9.67
N ALA A 308 25.60 -14.19 -9.57
CA ALA A 308 24.46 -13.31 -9.85
C ALA A 308 24.23 -13.05 -11.35
N GLY A 309 25.01 -13.68 -12.25
CA GLY A 309 24.83 -13.61 -13.70
C GLY A 309 25.48 -12.41 -14.39
N LYS A 310 26.32 -11.61 -13.72
CA LYS A 310 27.07 -10.54 -14.39
C LYS A 310 28.14 -11.12 -15.32
N THR A 311 28.38 -10.46 -16.46
CA THR A 311 29.41 -10.87 -17.42
C THR A 311 30.81 -10.56 -16.88
N ARG A 312 31.79 -11.38 -17.29
CA ARG A 312 33.22 -11.16 -16.96
C ARG A 312 33.72 -9.77 -17.37
N THR A 313 33.22 -9.24 -18.48
CA THR A 313 33.56 -7.89 -18.96
C THR A 313 33.00 -6.80 -18.03
N ALA A 314 31.74 -6.92 -17.61
CA ALA A 314 31.11 -5.97 -16.69
C ALA A 314 31.79 -5.96 -15.31
N ILE A 315 32.29 -7.11 -14.85
CA ILE A 315 33.04 -7.22 -13.59
C ILE A 315 34.43 -6.60 -13.72
N GLY A 316 35.11 -6.83 -14.85
CA GLY A 316 36.42 -6.22 -15.14
C GLY A 316 36.40 -4.69 -15.20
N ASP A 317 35.23 -4.09 -15.42
CA ASP A 317 35.00 -2.64 -15.46
C ASP A 317 34.71 -1.99 -14.10
N MET A 318 34.53 -2.80 -13.05
CA MET A 318 34.27 -2.29 -11.71
C MET A 318 35.56 -1.72 -11.11
N ARG A 319 35.68 -0.39 -11.04
CA ARG A 319 36.83 0.32 -10.44
C ARG A 319 37.09 -0.09 -8.99
N GLU A 320 36.04 -0.47 -8.26
CA GLU A 320 36.13 -0.95 -6.88
C GLU A 320 36.90 -2.28 -6.78
N LEU A 321 36.79 -3.15 -7.79
CA LEU A 321 37.50 -4.43 -7.84
C LEU A 321 38.85 -4.30 -8.55
N PHE A 322 38.93 -3.44 -9.56
CA PHE A 322 40.09 -3.26 -10.43
C PHE A 322 40.37 -1.76 -10.62
N PRO A 323 41.11 -1.11 -9.69
CA PRO A 323 41.38 0.33 -9.75
C PRO A 323 42.18 0.75 -10.99
N ASN A 324 43.00 -0.16 -11.54
CA ASN A 324 43.66 -0.01 -12.83
C ASN A 324 43.18 -1.13 -13.77
N PRO A 325 42.06 -0.95 -14.49
CA PRO A 325 41.58 -1.95 -15.42
C PRO A 325 42.60 -2.14 -16.54
N ARG A 326 43.08 -3.37 -16.74
CA ARG A 326 43.94 -3.72 -17.88
C ARG A 326 43.16 -3.54 -19.19
N THR A 327 43.89 -3.34 -20.28
CA THR A 327 43.34 -3.33 -21.65
C THR A 327 42.52 -4.59 -21.97
N GLU A 328 42.84 -5.73 -21.35
CA GLU A 328 42.11 -6.99 -21.46
C GLU A 328 41.26 -7.27 -20.18
N ARG A 329 40.09 -6.61 -20.11
CA ARG A 329 39.15 -6.63 -18.97
C ARG A 329 38.68 -8.05 -18.59
N ARG A 330 38.29 -8.83 -19.60
CA ARG A 330 37.85 -10.23 -19.44
C ARG A 330 38.96 -11.11 -18.85
N LYS A 331 40.18 -10.97 -19.38
CA LYS A 331 41.35 -11.76 -18.96
C LYS A 331 41.72 -11.52 -17.50
N THR A 332 41.52 -10.31 -17.01
CA THR A 332 41.80 -9.98 -15.59
C THR A 332 40.86 -10.75 -14.64
N VAL A 333 39.62 -10.98 -15.05
CA VAL A 333 38.65 -11.80 -14.30
C VAL A 333 38.97 -13.29 -14.47
N ASP A 334 39.35 -13.73 -15.66
CA ASP A 334 39.73 -15.13 -15.94
C ASP A 334 41.02 -15.56 -15.21
N ASP A 335 42.03 -14.69 -15.14
CA ASP A 335 43.26 -14.90 -14.37
C ASP A 335 42.94 -15.08 -12.87
N LEU A 336 42.01 -14.27 -12.35
CA LEU A 336 41.57 -14.37 -10.96
C LEU A 336 40.77 -15.64 -10.70
N LEU A 337 39.87 -16.03 -11.62
CA LEU A 337 39.14 -17.30 -11.55
C LEU A 337 40.09 -18.50 -11.55
N THR A 338 41.09 -18.49 -12.41
CA THR A 338 42.12 -19.54 -12.48
C THR A 338 42.88 -19.64 -11.15
N LYS A 339 43.25 -18.50 -10.56
CA LYS A 339 43.91 -18.44 -9.25
C LYS A 339 43.02 -19.02 -8.13
N ILE A 340 41.74 -18.67 -8.14
CA ILE A 340 40.76 -19.17 -7.16
C ILE A 340 40.53 -20.68 -7.33
N ALA A 341 40.38 -21.14 -8.58
CA ALA A 341 40.19 -22.54 -8.91
C ALA A 341 41.37 -23.39 -8.42
N LEU A 342 42.60 -22.90 -8.61
CA LEU A 342 43.82 -23.53 -8.08
C LEU A 342 43.84 -23.57 -6.54
N LYS A 343 43.48 -22.47 -5.86
CA LYS A 343 43.40 -22.41 -4.38
C LYS A 343 42.40 -23.44 -3.82
N LEU A 344 41.30 -23.68 -4.53
CA LEU A 344 40.21 -24.56 -4.09
C LEU A 344 40.30 -25.98 -4.68
N GLY A 345 41.34 -26.29 -5.46
CA GLY A 345 41.54 -27.61 -6.07
C GLY A 345 40.51 -27.97 -7.15
N LEU A 346 39.84 -26.98 -7.74
CA LEU A 346 38.81 -27.16 -8.77
C LEU A 346 39.41 -26.95 -10.17
N ARG A 347 39.05 -27.82 -11.12
CA ARG A 347 39.54 -27.76 -12.52
C ARG A 347 38.62 -26.99 -13.48
N ASN A 348 37.42 -26.64 -13.05
CA ASN A 348 36.40 -26.06 -13.93
C ASN A 348 35.76 -24.83 -13.28
N ASP A 349 35.91 -23.68 -13.93
CA ASP A 349 35.36 -22.39 -13.49
C ASP A 349 33.83 -22.41 -13.35
N ILE A 350 33.14 -23.16 -14.22
CA ILE A 350 31.68 -23.31 -14.17
C ILE A 350 31.29 -24.11 -12.92
N ALA A 351 32.03 -25.19 -12.63
CA ALA A 351 31.81 -25.97 -11.42
C ALA A 351 32.10 -25.13 -10.17
N LEU A 352 33.15 -24.31 -10.19
CA LEU A 352 33.48 -23.37 -9.12
C LEU A 352 32.34 -22.38 -8.86
N ILE A 353 31.82 -21.72 -9.91
CA ILE A 353 30.75 -20.73 -9.79
C ILE A 353 29.45 -21.39 -9.30
N LEU A 354 29.11 -22.57 -9.81
CA LEU A 354 27.93 -23.33 -9.39
C LEU A 354 28.04 -23.78 -7.93
N LEU A 355 29.17 -24.35 -7.54
CA LEU A 355 29.39 -24.86 -6.19
C LEU A 355 29.42 -23.70 -5.18
N PHE A 356 30.03 -22.57 -5.56
CA PHE A 356 29.98 -21.34 -4.78
C PHE A 356 28.56 -20.79 -4.64
N ALA A 357 27.78 -20.73 -5.72
CA ALA A 357 26.40 -20.24 -5.69
C ALA A 357 25.51 -21.14 -4.81
N LEU A 358 25.63 -22.46 -4.97
CA LEU A 358 24.81 -23.45 -4.28
C LEU A 358 25.12 -23.48 -2.78
N HIS A 359 26.40 -23.41 -2.42
CA HIS A 359 26.85 -23.53 -1.03
C HIS A 359 26.70 -22.22 -0.22
N ASN A 360 26.54 -21.09 -0.90
CA ASN A 360 26.27 -19.77 -0.29
C ASN A 360 24.83 -19.29 -0.54
N LYS A 361 23.95 -20.16 -1.06
CA LYS A 361 22.52 -19.89 -1.33
C LYS A 361 22.27 -18.65 -2.19
N ILE A 362 23.17 -18.33 -3.11
CA ILE A 362 23.04 -17.21 -4.04
C ILE A 362 22.06 -17.62 -5.15
N VAL A 363 20.83 -17.11 -5.09
CA VAL A 363 19.75 -17.35 -6.08
C VAL A 363 19.17 -15.97 -6.46
N PRO A 364 19.01 -15.64 -7.76
CA PRO A 364 18.68 -16.57 -8.84
C PRO A 364 19.81 -16.79 -9.84
N TYR A 365 20.16 -18.06 -10.04
CA TYR A 365 20.92 -18.51 -11.20
C TYR A 365 20.04 -18.34 -12.45
N LEU A 366 20.02 -17.13 -13.02
CA LEU A 366 19.64 -16.96 -14.42
C LEU A 366 20.76 -17.60 -15.24
N HIS A 367 20.43 -18.58 -16.08
CA HIS A 367 21.37 -19.25 -16.97
C HIS A 367 22.35 -18.23 -17.56
N PRO A 368 23.68 -18.43 -17.43
CA PRO A 368 24.65 -17.51 -17.97
C PRO A 368 24.39 -17.35 -19.47
N SER A 369 24.25 -16.11 -19.94
CA SER A 369 24.11 -15.80 -21.38
C SER A 369 25.20 -16.53 -22.17
N GLU A 370 24.87 -17.08 -23.34
CA GLU A 370 25.72 -17.95 -24.18
C GLU A 370 27.18 -17.47 -24.33
N ASN A 371 27.42 -16.16 -24.28
CA ASN A 371 28.74 -15.54 -24.34
C ASN A 371 29.69 -15.85 -23.15
N ASN A 372 29.18 -16.45 -22.06
CA ASN A 372 29.99 -16.85 -20.90
C ASN A 372 30.58 -18.28 -21.04
N LEU A 373 30.19 -19.05 -22.05
CA LEU A 373 30.54 -20.47 -22.20
C LEU A 373 31.54 -20.77 -23.32
N SER A 374 32.00 -19.77 -24.07
CA SER A 374 32.96 -19.99 -25.16
C SER A 374 34.41 -20.17 -24.64
N GLY A 375 34.69 -21.34 -24.07
CA GLY A 375 36.04 -21.91 -24.06
C GLY A 375 36.18 -22.82 -25.27
N ASN A 376 37.24 -22.63 -26.07
CA ASN A 376 37.58 -23.48 -27.21
C ASN A 376 37.55 -24.97 -26.83
N SER A 377 36.48 -25.68 -27.23
CA SER A 377 36.51 -27.12 -27.47
C SER A 377 36.76 -27.35 -28.96
N SER A 378 37.88 -26.87 -29.48
CA SER A 378 38.40 -27.34 -30.77
C SER A 378 39.19 -28.63 -30.50
N GLY A 379 38.46 -29.71 -30.22
CA GLY A 379 38.97 -31.06 -30.40
C GLY A 379 38.67 -31.44 -31.84
N GLU A 380 39.68 -31.35 -32.70
CA GLU A 380 39.65 -31.94 -34.04
C GLU A 380 39.32 -33.43 -33.89
N ASN A 381 38.15 -33.85 -34.41
CA ASN A 381 37.89 -35.26 -34.70
C ASN A 381 38.63 -35.60 -36.01
N PRO A 382 39.54 -36.58 -36.05
CA PRO A 382 39.94 -37.16 -37.32
C PRO A 382 38.72 -37.92 -37.90
N ALA A 383 38.51 -37.74 -39.20
CA ALA A 383 37.46 -38.42 -39.95
C ALA A 383 37.64 -39.94 -39.92
N PRO A 384 36.55 -40.73 -39.90
CA PRO A 384 36.64 -42.19 -39.98
C PRO A 384 36.86 -42.65 -41.42
N GLU A 385 37.84 -43.53 -41.61
CA GLU A 385 37.77 -44.63 -42.60
C GLU A 385 37.00 -45.81 -41.98
#